data_AF-A0A8I1ZPG7-F1
#
_entry.id   AF-A0A8I1ZPG7-F1
#
_cell.length_a   1.000
_cell.length_b   1.000
_cell.length_c   1.000
_cell.angle_alpha   90.00
_cell.angle_beta   90.00
_cell.angle_gamma   90.00
#
_symmetry.space_group_name_H-M   'P 1'
#
loop_
_entity.id
_entity.type
_entity.pdbx_description
1 polymer ?
#
loop_
_entity_poly.entity_id
_entity_poly.type
_entity_poly.pdbx_seq_one_letter_code
_entity_poly.pdbx_strand_id
1 'polypeptide(L)'
;MEKQGGLKQPALGIAGTVVCVFIAFGIITWFKPETFIPWAGELAMCLIPTMIIMSLVWQNNYPAPAPSLVQPLKGVYLLFFNMLIGAIIAGYSIKTVGAFVTPPTPPLIFFTIMTVIMTCWFVIVWGCWPAAAIKGNHPAFVGFGTLIVSYAVAYILWKTCFNFDFMKGAPFYDAVAPPSGAFNAFYSLGFFLTALAVMLALVELDFWPLSSISPKAPAFGKQPVWGIVVSVVVILISLLIQWIFVNTMGMDIFAYTLRVPICIIFGEFIMLLLFQTAPVQAMKQPGKGFVLIILNIILAVVMYYIYYWFQTLVAGVLPAGPPGYVQELWIATALLGFTFPVITAYTGFFNFWPLTESKASKE
;
A
#
# COMPACT_ATOMS: atom_id res chain seq x y z
N MET A 1 -27.40 -15.92 -25.29
CA MET A 1 -25.99 -15.78 -24.88
C MET A 1 -25.79 -16.66 -23.66
N GLU A 2 -25.07 -17.77 -23.81
CA GLU A 2 -24.71 -18.65 -22.70
C GLU A 2 -23.93 -17.84 -21.65
N LYS A 3 -24.35 -17.93 -20.39
CA LYS A 3 -23.59 -17.40 -19.25
C LYS A 3 -22.30 -18.21 -19.14
N GLN A 4 -21.19 -17.69 -19.66
CA GLN A 4 -19.87 -18.26 -19.43
C GLN A 4 -19.52 -18.06 -17.94
N GLY A 5 -19.74 -19.10 -17.14
CA GLY A 5 -19.48 -19.07 -15.71
C GLY A 5 -18.02 -18.72 -15.41
N GLY A 6 -17.80 -17.51 -14.89
CA GLY A 6 -16.47 -17.06 -14.43
C GLY A 6 -15.92 -17.90 -13.27
N LEU A 7 -14.61 -17.81 -13.04
CA LEU A 7 -13.95 -18.51 -11.93
C LEU A 7 -14.50 -18.01 -10.58
N LYS A 8 -14.66 -18.94 -9.65
CA LYS A 8 -15.09 -18.66 -8.26
C LYS A 8 -13.91 -18.79 -7.31
N GLN A 9 -14.04 -18.20 -6.12
CA GLN A 9 -13.06 -18.39 -5.06
C GLN A 9 -13.05 -19.87 -4.59
N PRO A 10 -11.88 -20.44 -4.24
CA PRO A 10 -10.55 -19.81 -4.20
C PRO A 10 -9.79 -19.84 -5.55
N ALA A 11 -10.29 -20.53 -6.56
CA ALA A 11 -9.62 -20.68 -7.86
C ALA A 11 -9.38 -19.33 -8.56
N LEU A 12 -10.32 -18.39 -8.42
CA LEU A 12 -10.17 -17.02 -8.90
C LEU A 12 -8.98 -16.30 -8.26
N GLY A 13 -8.82 -16.40 -6.94
CA GLY A 13 -7.69 -15.82 -6.22
C GLY A 13 -6.35 -16.40 -6.65
N ILE A 14 -6.27 -17.73 -6.85
CA ILE A 14 -5.07 -18.40 -7.35
C ILE A 14 -4.72 -17.91 -8.76
N ALA A 15 -5.67 -17.99 -9.69
CA ALA A 15 -5.46 -17.57 -11.08
C ALA A 15 -5.14 -16.06 -11.18
N GLY A 16 -5.83 -15.23 -10.40
CA GLY A 16 -5.56 -13.80 -10.31
C GLY A 16 -4.17 -13.49 -9.77
N THR A 17 -3.70 -14.22 -8.74
CA THR A 17 -2.33 -14.08 -8.20
C THR A 17 -1.31 -14.36 -9.28
N VAL A 18 -1.48 -15.47 -10.01
CA VAL A 18 -0.60 -15.84 -11.12
C VAL A 18 -0.59 -14.73 -12.18
N VAL A 19 -1.76 -14.28 -12.65
CA VAL A 19 -1.87 -13.20 -13.65
C VAL A 19 -1.17 -11.92 -13.17
N CYS A 20 -1.42 -11.47 -11.95
CA CYS A 20 -0.80 -10.25 -11.42
C CYS A 20 0.71 -10.36 -11.30
N VAL A 21 1.23 -11.50 -10.81
CA VAL A 21 2.68 -11.73 -10.71
C VAL A 21 3.33 -11.76 -12.09
N PHE A 22 2.72 -12.44 -13.07
CA PHE A 22 3.24 -12.47 -14.44
C PHE A 22 3.26 -11.08 -15.10
N ILE A 23 2.20 -10.29 -14.93
CA ILE A 23 2.15 -8.91 -15.44
C ILE A 23 3.23 -8.05 -14.75
N ALA A 24 3.32 -8.12 -13.42
CA ALA A 24 4.30 -7.35 -12.67
C ALA A 24 5.74 -7.73 -13.06
N PHE A 25 6.06 -9.02 -13.15
CA PHE A 25 7.37 -9.50 -13.59
C PHE A 25 7.68 -9.07 -15.02
N GLY A 26 6.70 -9.19 -15.92
CA GLY A 26 6.80 -8.72 -17.29
C GLY A 26 7.19 -7.25 -17.35
N ILE A 27 6.57 -6.38 -16.57
CA ILE A 27 6.91 -4.95 -16.49
C ILE A 27 8.30 -4.72 -15.88
N ILE A 28 8.62 -5.39 -14.77
CA ILE A 28 9.88 -5.21 -14.04
C ILE A 28 11.10 -5.53 -14.91
N THR A 29 11.00 -6.55 -15.79
CA THR A 29 12.12 -6.94 -16.68
C THR A 29 12.60 -5.85 -17.64
N TRP A 30 11.85 -4.76 -17.82
CA TRP A 30 12.21 -3.65 -18.69
C TRP A 30 13.19 -2.67 -18.02
N PHE A 31 13.46 -2.82 -16.72
CA PHE A 31 14.24 -1.89 -15.94
C PHE A 31 15.50 -2.56 -15.37
N LYS A 32 16.61 -1.82 -15.40
CA LYS A 32 17.82 -2.18 -14.65
C LYS A 32 17.67 -1.71 -13.20
N PRO A 33 18.38 -2.30 -12.22
CA PRO A 33 18.25 -1.91 -10.80
C PRO A 33 18.38 -0.41 -10.53
N GLU A 34 19.29 0.28 -11.24
CA GLU A 34 19.60 1.70 -11.05
C GLU A 34 18.47 2.63 -11.50
N THR A 35 17.60 2.18 -12.42
CA THR A 35 16.41 2.91 -12.85
C THR A 35 15.15 2.37 -12.20
N PHE A 36 15.11 1.07 -11.94
CA PHE A 36 13.98 0.37 -11.33
C PHE A 36 13.67 0.91 -9.94
N ILE A 37 14.68 0.98 -9.07
CA ILE A 37 14.49 1.38 -7.67
C ILE A 37 14.06 2.86 -7.57
N PRO A 38 14.82 3.83 -8.10
CA PRO A 38 14.49 5.24 -7.85
C PRO A 38 13.44 5.80 -8.82
N TRP A 39 13.47 5.48 -10.12
CA TRP A 39 12.55 6.09 -11.09
C TRP A 39 11.25 5.30 -11.23
N ALA A 40 11.37 4.04 -11.62
CA ALA A 40 10.22 3.20 -11.89
C ALA A 40 9.40 3.02 -10.59
N GLY A 41 10.10 2.78 -9.47
CA GLY A 41 9.51 2.70 -8.13
C GLY A 41 8.78 3.98 -7.72
N GLU A 42 9.42 5.15 -7.80
CA GLU A 42 8.80 6.43 -7.41
C GLU A 42 7.53 6.71 -8.23
N LEU A 43 7.61 6.58 -9.55
CA LEU A 43 6.47 6.82 -10.44
C LEU A 43 5.31 5.88 -10.12
N ALA A 44 5.59 4.59 -9.88
CA ALA A 44 4.57 3.61 -9.55
C ALA A 44 3.95 3.85 -8.16
N MET A 45 4.76 4.24 -7.17
CA MET A 45 4.25 4.58 -5.83
C MET A 45 3.37 5.84 -5.83
N CYS A 46 3.66 6.83 -6.68
CA CYS A 46 2.78 8.01 -6.84
C CYS A 46 1.38 7.66 -7.37
N LEU A 47 1.20 6.49 -7.99
CA LEU A 47 -0.12 6.02 -8.44
C LEU A 47 -1.00 5.54 -7.28
N ILE A 48 -0.39 5.05 -6.20
CA ILE A 48 -1.06 4.26 -5.16
C ILE A 48 -2.13 5.06 -4.38
N PRO A 49 -1.86 6.27 -3.87
CA PRO A 49 -2.86 7.00 -3.08
C PRO A 49 -4.16 7.21 -3.85
N THR A 50 -4.06 7.57 -5.13
CA THR A 50 -5.22 7.74 -5.99
C THR A 50 -5.92 6.40 -6.27
N MET A 51 -5.19 5.30 -6.47
CA MET A 51 -5.80 3.96 -6.59
C MET A 51 -6.61 3.58 -5.35
N ILE A 52 -6.12 3.88 -4.15
CA ILE A 52 -6.82 3.62 -2.89
C ILE A 52 -8.16 4.38 -2.86
N ILE A 53 -8.16 5.67 -3.22
CA ILE A 53 -9.40 6.46 -3.30
C ILE A 53 -10.35 5.90 -4.35
N MET A 54 -9.86 5.65 -5.56
CA MET A 54 -10.69 5.16 -6.65
C MET A 54 -11.35 3.83 -6.31
N SER A 55 -10.60 2.91 -5.71
CA SER A 55 -11.09 1.55 -5.39
C SER A 55 -11.90 1.49 -4.11
N LEU A 56 -11.46 2.12 -3.01
CA LEU A 56 -12.09 1.97 -1.69
C LEU A 56 -13.12 3.05 -1.37
N VAL A 57 -12.93 4.28 -1.88
CA VAL A 57 -13.83 5.41 -1.58
C VAL A 57 -14.86 5.58 -2.69
N TRP A 58 -14.42 5.60 -3.94
CA TRP A 58 -15.31 5.76 -5.10
C TRP A 58 -15.86 4.45 -5.65
N GLN A 59 -15.34 3.31 -5.18
CA GLN A 59 -15.76 1.97 -5.61
C GLN A 59 -15.73 1.82 -7.14
N ASN A 60 -14.76 2.45 -7.78
CA ASN A 60 -14.55 2.48 -9.23
C ASN A 60 -15.72 3.11 -10.03
N ASN A 61 -16.57 3.90 -9.38
CA ASN A 61 -17.72 4.57 -9.98
C ASN A 61 -17.55 6.10 -10.08
N TYR A 62 -16.32 6.60 -9.93
CA TYR A 62 -16.00 8.00 -10.13
C TYR A 62 -14.54 8.13 -10.62
N PRO A 63 -14.20 9.14 -11.44
CA PRO A 63 -15.09 10.15 -12.05
C PRO A 63 -15.91 9.63 -13.23
N ALA A 64 -16.90 10.40 -13.66
CA ALA A 64 -17.65 10.13 -14.89
C ALA A 64 -16.68 10.16 -16.10
N PRO A 65 -16.83 9.24 -17.08
CA PRO A 65 -17.96 8.31 -17.28
C PRO A 65 -17.80 6.91 -16.64
N ALA A 66 -16.96 6.70 -15.62
CA ALA A 66 -16.71 5.35 -15.07
C ALA A 66 -17.96 4.50 -14.72
N PRO A 67 -19.08 5.06 -14.21
CA PRO A 67 -20.29 4.28 -13.95
C PRO A 67 -20.92 3.63 -15.19
N SER A 68 -20.82 4.26 -16.36
CA SER A 68 -21.47 3.80 -17.60
C SER A 68 -20.59 2.90 -18.46
N LEU A 69 -19.31 2.75 -18.12
CA LEU A 69 -18.39 1.90 -18.87
C LEU A 69 -18.48 0.44 -18.40
N VAL A 70 -18.36 -0.48 -19.35
CA VAL A 70 -18.21 -1.93 -19.08
C VAL A 70 -16.74 -2.36 -19.25
N GLN A 71 -16.38 -3.54 -18.74
CA GLN A 71 -15.03 -4.06 -18.95
C GLN A 71 -14.82 -4.46 -20.43
N PRO A 72 -13.63 -4.29 -21.00
CA PRO A 72 -12.40 -3.78 -20.36
C PRO A 72 -12.25 -2.25 -20.36
N LEU A 73 -13.16 -1.52 -21.04
CA LEU A 73 -13.05 -0.07 -21.23
C LEU A 73 -13.06 0.70 -19.89
N LYS A 74 -13.86 0.25 -18.92
CA LYS A 74 -13.87 0.82 -17.56
C LYS A 74 -12.50 0.72 -16.91
N GLY A 75 -11.89 -0.47 -16.95
CA GLY A 75 -10.54 -0.68 -16.40
C GLY A 75 -9.48 0.18 -17.07
N VAL A 76 -9.51 0.26 -18.41
CA VAL A 76 -8.59 1.12 -19.18
C VAL A 76 -8.76 2.60 -18.82
N TYR A 77 -10.00 3.09 -18.75
CA TYR A 77 -10.30 4.47 -18.37
C TYR A 77 -9.76 4.81 -16.98
N LEU A 78 -10.07 3.98 -15.98
CA LEU A 78 -9.64 4.20 -14.60
C LEU A 78 -8.11 4.11 -14.48
N LEU A 79 -7.49 3.15 -15.16
CA LEU A 79 -6.02 3.04 -15.19
C LEU A 79 -5.38 4.30 -15.77
N PHE A 80 -5.85 4.76 -16.92
CA PHE A 80 -5.32 5.96 -17.57
C PHE A 80 -5.53 7.21 -16.71
N PHE A 81 -6.73 7.39 -16.16
CA PHE A 81 -7.03 8.49 -15.24
C PHE A 81 -6.08 8.49 -14.03
N ASN A 82 -5.84 7.32 -13.45
CA ASN A 82 -4.93 7.17 -12.33
C ASN A 82 -3.46 7.47 -12.72
N MET A 83 -3.02 7.04 -13.91
CA MET A 83 -1.70 7.36 -14.43
C MET A 83 -1.50 8.87 -14.64
N LEU A 84 -2.53 9.57 -15.14
CA LEU A 84 -2.48 11.04 -15.30
C LEU A 84 -2.31 11.75 -13.95
N ILE A 85 -3.11 11.38 -12.95
CA ILE A 85 -3.00 11.99 -11.62
C ILE A 85 -1.65 11.64 -10.98
N GLY A 86 -1.23 10.38 -11.07
CA GLY A 86 0.04 9.94 -10.50
C GLY A 86 1.25 10.63 -11.15
N ALA A 87 1.21 10.90 -12.47
CA ALA A 87 2.25 11.68 -13.15
C ALA A 87 2.32 13.13 -12.63
N ILE A 88 1.16 13.77 -12.40
CA ILE A 88 1.09 15.11 -11.81
C ILE A 88 1.68 15.09 -10.39
N ILE A 89 1.30 14.11 -9.57
CA ILE A 89 1.81 13.93 -8.21
C ILE A 89 3.33 13.72 -8.24
N ALA A 90 3.84 12.84 -9.10
CA ALA A 90 5.26 12.59 -9.22
C ALA A 90 6.03 13.85 -9.60
N GLY A 91 5.57 14.58 -10.63
CA GLY A 91 6.19 15.85 -11.03
C GLY A 91 6.20 16.89 -9.91
N TYR A 92 5.11 16.98 -9.14
CA TYR A 92 5.01 17.89 -8.00
C TYR A 92 5.92 17.48 -6.84
N SER A 93 5.97 16.20 -6.48
CA SER A 93 6.81 15.67 -5.40
C SER A 93 8.29 15.77 -5.73
N ILE A 94 8.70 15.44 -6.97
CA ILE A 94 10.09 15.61 -7.43
C ILE A 94 10.51 17.08 -7.34
N LYS A 95 9.63 18.01 -7.72
CA LYS A 95 9.90 19.45 -7.61
C LYS A 95 10.02 19.92 -6.17
N THR A 96 9.04 19.57 -5.32
CA THR A 96 8.85 20.23 -4.02
C THR A 96 9.61 19.53 -2.89
N VAL A 97 9.65 18.20 -2.90
CA VAL A 97 10.32 17.39 -1.87
C VAL A 97 11.69 16.92 -2.36
N GLY A 98 11.78 16.53 -3.64
CA GLY A 98 13.03 16.08 -4.26
C GLY A 98 13.97 17.19 -4.73
N ALA A 99 13.54 18.46 -4.72
CA ALA A 99 14.29 19.60 -5.22
C ALA A 99 14.85 19.42 -6.66
N PHE A 100 14.15 18.64 -7.50
CA PHE A 100 14.60 18.21 -8.83
C PHE A 100 15.94 17.45 -8.87
N VAL A 101 16.44 16.98 -7.73
CA VAL A 101 17.62 16.14 -7.71
C VAL A 101 17.29 14.80 -8.36
N THR A 102 18.15 14.36 -9.28
CA THR A 102 17.98 13.11 -10.02
C THR A 102 19.19 12.19 -9.83
N PRO A 103 18.96 10.86 -9.74
CA PRO A 103 17.66 10.19 -9.68
C PRO A 103 16.89 10.49 -8.36
N PRO A 104 15.58 10.16 -8.27
CA PRO A 104 14.80 10.32 -7.05
C PRO A 104 15.54 9.80 -5.81
N THR A 105 15.61 10.64 -4.79
CA THR A 105 16.44 10.40 -3.60
C THR A 105 15.66 9.67 -2.50
N PRO A 106 16.34 9.00 -1.55
CA PRO A 106 15.66 8.32 -0.45
C PRO A 106 14.69 9.21 0.36
N PRO A 107 14.98 10.50 0.65
CA PRO A 107 14.03 11.38 1.31
C PRO A 107 12.70 11.53 0.56
N LEU A 108 12.75 11.70 -0.77
CA LEU A 108 11.57 11.78 -1.63
C LEU A 108 10.80 10.44 -1.61
N ILE A 109 11.50 9.33 -1.81
CA ILE A 109 10.89 7.99 -1.81
C ILE A 109 10.16 7.72 -0.48
N PHE A 110 10.78 8.08 0.65
CA PHE A 110 10.20 7.85 1.97
C PHE A 110 8.98 8.75 2.21
N PHE A 111 9.01 9.99 1.70
CA PHE A 111 7.83 10.84 1.70
C PHE A 111 6.69 10.20 0.87
N THR A 112 6.99 9.72 -0.33
CA THR A 112 5.99 9.08 -1.19
C THR A 112 5.39 7.83 -0.52
N ILE A 113 6.20 6.99 0.12
CA ILE A 113 5.72 5.85 0.94
C ILE A 113 4.80 6.35 2.07
N MET A 114 5.16 7.43 2.76
CA MET A 114 4.32 8.01 3.81
C MET A 114 2.95 8.46 3.29
N THR A 115 2.86 8.99 2.06
CA THR A 115 1.56 9.37 1.47
C THR A 115 0.65 8.16 1.26
N VAL A 116 1.20 7.01 0.88
CA VAL A 116 0.48 5.74 0.76
C VAL A 116 -0.04 5.29 2.12
N ILE A 117 0.84 5.22 3.11
CA ILE A 117 0.49 4.76 4.46
C ILE A 117 -0.59 5.65 5.07
N MET A 118 -0.44 6.98 4.96
CA MET A 118 -1.44 7.92 5.47
C MET A 118 -2.76 7.84 4.73
N THR A 119 -2.75 7.62 3.41
CA THR A 119 -3.99 7.45 2.64
C THR A 119 -4.73 6.17 3.09
N CYS A 120 -4.02 5.05 3.25
CA CYS A 120 -4.58 3.84 3.87
C CYS A 120 -5.14 4.14 5.27
N TRP A 121 -4.38 4.85 6.11
CA TRP A 121 -4.79 5.18 7.47
C TRP A 121 -6.07 6.01 7.50
N PHE A 122 -6.18 7.05 6.68
CA PHE A 122 -7.37 7.89 6.64
C PHE A 122 -8.58 7.18 6.07
N VAL A 123 -8.40 6.32 5.06
CA VAL A 123 -9.50 5.56 4.46
C VAL A 123 -9.98 4.44 5.39
N ILE A 124 -9.06 3.64 5.95
CA ILE A 124 -9.36 2.44 6.74
C ILE A 124 -9.73 2.79 8.18
N VAL A 125 -8.95 3.64 8.85
CA VAL A 125 -9.11 3.92 10.29
C VAL A 125 -10.00 5.14 10.53
N TRP A 126 -9.82 6.21 9.75
CA TRP A 126 -10.60 7.44 9.92
C TRP A 126 -11.87 7.50 9.07
N GLY A 127 -12.14 6.50 8.23
CA GLY A 127 -13.33 6.48 7.38
C GLY A 127 -13.48 7.74 6.54
N CYS A 128 -12.38 8.27 6.02
CA CYS A 128 -12.29 9.53 5.27
C CYS A 128 -12.59 10.81 6.08
N TRP A 129 -12.67 10.76 7.42
CA TRP A 129 -12.75 11.98 8.24
C TRP A 129 -11.41 12.74 8.23
N PRO A 130 -11.40 14.08 8.14
CA PRO A 130 -12.54 15.01 8.21
C PRO A 130 -13.25 15.28 6.88
N ALA A 131 -12.72 14.82 5.74
CA ALA A 131 -13.31 15.12 4.42
C ALA A 131 -14.77 14.66 4.31
N ALA A 132 -15.09 13.47 4.84
CA ALA A 132 -16.46 12.94 4.90
C ALA A 132 -17.42 13.73 5.81
N ALA A 133 -16.91 14.57 6.72
CA ALA A 133 -17.74 15.39 7.60
C ALA A 133 -18.20 16.70 6.93
N ILE A 134 -17.64 17.06 5.78
CA ILE A 134 -18.02 18.28 5.04
C ILE A 134 -19.39 18.05 4.37
N LYS A 135 -20.33 18.99 4.58
CA LYS A 135 -21.73 18.89 4.10
C LYS A 135 -21.78 18.57 2.60
N GLY A 136 -22.50 17.50 2.26
CA GLY A 136 -22.81 17.11 0.88
C GLY A 136 -22.27 15.74 0.47
N ASN A 137 -21.28 15.18 1.20
CA ASN A 137 -20.71 13.84 0.97
C ASN A 137 -20.44 13.50 -0.51
N HIS A 138 -20.16 14.51 -1.33
CA HIS A 138 -19.98 14.31 -2.77
C HIS A 138 -18.69 13.51 -2.98
N PRO A 139 -18.69 12.47 -3.84
CA PRO A 139 -17.54 11.59 -4.01
C PRO A 139 -16.23 12.35 -4.23
N ALA A 140 -16.24 13.39 -5.06
CA ALA A 140 -15.08 14.24 -5.31
C ALA A 140 -14.50 14.87 -4.02
N PHE A 141 -15.34 15.47 -3.16
CA PHE A 141 -14.88 16.11 -1.93
C PHE A 141 -14.34 15.09 -0.93
N VAL A 142 -15.01 13.94 -0.79
CA VAL A 142 -14.55 12.87 0.09
C VAL A 142 -13.21 12.32 -0.40
N GLY A 143 -13.10 11.99 -1.69
CA GLY A 143 -11.90 11.40 -2.27
C GLY A 143 -10.71 12.36 -2.28
N PHE A 144 -10.84 13.51 -2.95
CA PHE A 144 -9.75 14.49 -3.04
C PHE A 144 -9.46 15.16 -1.70
N GLY A 145 -10.48 15.43 -0.88
CA GLY A 145 -10.27 15.93 0.48
C GLY A 145 -9.48 14.96 1.34
N THR A 146 -9.77 13.66 1.24
CA THR A 146 -8.99 12.62 1.95
C THR A 146 -7.54 12.58 1.46
N LEU A 147 -7.28 12.72 0.16
CA LEU A 147 -5.91 12.80 -0.36
C LEU A 147 -5.17 14.03 0.18
N ILE A 148 -5.80 15.20 0.12
CA ILE A 148 -5.18 16.44 0.59
C ILE A 148 -4.80 16.32 2.07
N VAL A 149 -5.72 15.83 2.91
CA VAL A 149 -5.45 15.61 4.34
C VAL A 149 -4.34 14.57 4.53
N SER A 150 -4.37 13.46 3.79
CA SER A 150 -3.37 12.39 3.88
C SER A 150 -1.97 12.89 3.52
N TYR A 151 -1.84 13.67 2.45
CA TYR A 151 -0.56 14.27 2.03
C TYR A 151 -0.06 15.31 3.02
N ALA A 152 -0.95 16.15 3.57
CA ALA A 152 -0.58 17.14 4.58
C ALA A 152 -0.04 16.45 5.85
N VAL A 153 -0.74 15.43 6.36
CA VAL A 153 -0.28 14.67 7.52
C VAL A 153 0.99 13.89 7.21
N ALA A 154 1.09 13.25 6.03
CA ALA A 154 2.30 12.57 5.60
C ALA A 154 3.51 13.52 5.58
N TYR A 155 3.34 14.74 5.07
CA TYR A 155 4.41 15.73 5.04
C TYR A 155 4.84 16.16 6.45
N ILE A 156 3.86 16.42 7.35
CA ILE A 156 4.15 16.79 8.74
C ILE A 156 4.92 15.67 9.46
N LEU A 157 4.44 14.42 9.36
CA LEU A 157 5.08 13.27 10.00
C LEU A 157 6.44 12.97 9.36
N TRP A 158 6.58 13.07 8.04
CA TRP A 158 7.86 12.93 7.36
C TRP A 158 8.86 13.99 7.85
N LYS A 159 8.45 15.26 7.91
CA LYS A 159 9.32 16.35 8.34
C LYS A 159 9.73 16.26 9.82
N THR A 160 8.81 15.78 10.67
CA THR A 160 9.02 15.77 12.14
C THR A 160 9.62 14.46 12.66
N CYS A 161 9.31 13.32 12.05
CA CYS A 161 9.74 12.01 12.55
C CYS A 161 10.99 11.46 11.84
N PHE A 162 11.27 11.86 10.59
CA PHE A 162 12.36 11.25 9.82
C PHE A 162 13.63 12.10 9.91
N ASN A 163 14.73 11.50 10.36
CA ASN A 163 16.05 12.10 10.41
C ASN A 163 16.97 11.43 9.38
N PHE A 164 17.44 12.22 8.42
CA PHE A 164 18.35 11.78 7.38
C PHE A 164 19.81 12.20 7.62
N ASP A 165 20.17 12.71 8.81
CA ASP A 165 21.52 13.26 9.10
C ASP A 165 22.66 12.25 8.86
N PHE A 166 22.37 10.94 8.94
CA PHE A 166 23.33 9.89 8.61
C PHE A 166 23.75 9.87 7.13
N MET A 167 23.04 10.59 6.26
CA MET A 167 23.37 10.77 4.85
C MET A 167 24.18 12.05 4.58
N LYS A 168 24.62 12.78 5.62
CA LYS A 168 25.52 13.94 5.46
C LYS A 168 26.77 13.53 4.68
N GLY A 169 27.09 14.29 3.63
CA GLY A 169 28.18 13.98 2.70
C GLY A 169 27.76 13.22 1.44
N ALA A 170 26.51 12.76 1.35
CA ALA A 170 25.98 12.26 0.08
C ALA A 170 25.84 13.41 -0.94
N PRO A 171 26.09 13.18 -2.25
CA PRO A 171 26.06 14.25 -3.27
C PRO A 171 24.73 15.02 -3.36
N PHE A 172 23.62 14.39 -2.96
CA PHE A 172 22.29 15.00 -2.97
C PHE A 172 21.93 15.77 -1.69
N TYR A 173 22.69 15.58 -0.60
CA TYR A 173 22.23 15.95 0.75
C TYR A 173 21.93 17.44 0.88
N ASP A 174 22.88 18.28 0.46
CA ASP A 174 22.75 19.74 0.60
C ASP A 174 21.68 20.32 -0.34
N ALA A 175 21.53 19.72 -1.54
CA ALA A 175 20.54 20.15 -2.52
C ALA A 175 19.10 19.82 -2.11
N VAL A 176 18.88 18.64 -1.50
CA VAL A 176 17.56 18.21 -1.02
C VAL A 176 17.21 18.85 0.33
N ALA A 177 18.22 19.15 1.16
CA ALA A 177 18.05 19.62 2.53
C ALA A 177 17.03 18.77 3.32
N PRO A 178 17.28 17.44 3.44
CA PRO A 178 16.29 16.52 3.95
C PRO A 178 15.95 16.79 5.43
N PRO A 179 14.82 16.27 5.92
CA PRO A 179 14.40 16.45 7.30
C PRO A 179 15.43 15.94 8.32
N SER A 180 15.55 16.70 9.41
CA SER A 180 16.31 16.37 10.62
C SER A 180 15.34 16.07 11.77
N GLY A 181 14.38 15.18 11.53
CA GLY A 181 13.34 14.83 12.49
C GLY A 181 13.85 14.13 13.74
N ALA A 182 12.92 13.64 14.57
CA ALA A 182 13.21 13.09 15.88
C ALA A 182 13.88 11.70 15.86
N PHE A 183 13.63 10.88 14.83
CA PHE A 183 14.08 9.49 14.79
C PHE A 183 14.80 9.18 13.47
N ASN A 184 15.76 8.25 13.49
CA ASN A 184 16.46 7.81 12.29
C ASN A 184 15.44 7.38 11.19
N ALA A 185 15.64 7.84 9.95
CA ALA A 185 14.68 7.65 8.87
C ALA A 185 14.33 6.17 8.60
N PHE A 186 15.28 5.23 8.73
CA PHE A 186 14.99 3.81 8.54
C PHE A 186 14.13 3.24 9.67
N TYR A 187 14.35 3.69 10.91
CA TYR A 187 13.51 3.30 12.05
C TYR A 187 12.10 3.85 11.91
N SER A 188 11.95 5.10 11.48
CA SER A 188 10.66 5.71 11.19
C SER A 188 9.93 4.98 10.06
N LEU A 189 10.63 4.65 8.97
CA LEU A 189 10.05 3.89 7.87
C LEU A 189 9.57 2.51 8.33
N GLY A 190 10.41 1.77 9.06
CA GLY A 190 10.05 0.47 9.62
C GLY A 190 8.82 0.54 10.52
N PHE A 191 8.72 1.57 11.36
CA PHE A 191 7.56 1.81 12.22
C PHE A 191 6.28 2.03 11.42
N PHE A 192 6.28 2.97 10.47
CA PHE A 192 5.08 3.30 9.71
C PHE A 192 4.62 2.15 8.81
N LEU A 193 5.54 1.37 8.24
CA LEU A 193 5.18 0.15 7.50
C LEU A 193 4.65 -0.94 8.43
N THR A 194 5.21 -1.10 9.63
CA THR A 194 4.63 -1.99 10.65
C THR A 194 3.22 -1.57 11.01
N ALA A 195 2.98 -0.27 11.14
CA ALA A 195 1.66 0.26 11.40
C ALA A 195 0.67 -0.01 10.26
N LEU A 196 1.11 0.06 9.00
CA LEU A 196 0.29 -0.36 7.88
C LEU A 196 -0.09 -1.86 7.96
N ALA A 197 0.88 -2.74 8.22
CA ALA A 197 0.61 -4.16 8.42
C ALA A 197 -0.40 -4.39 9.57
N VAL A 198 -0.19 -3.75 10.71
CA VAL A 198 -1.11 -3.86 11.87
C VAL A 198 -2.52 -3.36 11.52
N MET A 199 -2.65 -2.28 10.76
CA MET A 199 -3.97 -1.81 10.30
C MET A 199 -4.69 -2.85 9.43
N LEU A 200 -3.97 -3.49 8.51
CA LEU A 200 -4.54 -4.50 7.63
C LEU A 200 -4.89 -5.79 8.39
N ALA A 201 -4.04 -6.22 9.33
CA ALA A 201 -4.37 -7.32 10.25
C ALA A 201 -5.63 -7.01 11.09
N LEU A 202 -5.82 -5.75 11.52
CA LEU A 202 -7.05 -5.34 12.19
C LEU A 202 -8.26 -5.39 11.24
N VAL A 203 -8.10 -5.04 9.95
CA VAL A 203 -9.16 -5.22 8.94
C VAL A 203 -9.55 -6.69 8.82
N GLU A 204 -8.59 -7.62 8.83
CA GLU A 204 -8.88 -9.06 8.77
C GLU A 204 -9.63 -9.59 9.99
N LEU A 205 -9.42 -8.96 11.14
CA LEU A 205 -10.13 -9.21 12.39
C LEU A 205 -11.47 -8.45 12.47
N ASP A 206 -11.89 -7.71 11.43
CA ASP A 206 -13.02 -6.77 11.47
C ASP A 206 -12.94 -5.84 12.70
N PHE A 207 -11.72 -5.38 12.99
CA PHE A 207 -11.32 -4.58 14.15
C PHE A 207 -11.65 -5.21 15.50
N TRP A 208 -11.84 -6.52 15.59
CA TRP A 208 -11.98 -7.19 16.88
C TRP A 208 -10.67 -7.08 17.70
N PRO A 209 -10.72 -6.83 19.01
CA PRO A 209 -11.91 -6.73 19.87
C PRO A 209 -12.55 -5.33 19.94
N LEU A 210 -11.96 -4.29 19.33
CA LEU A 210 -12.45 -2.91 19.40
C LEU A 210 -13.88 -2.76 18.87
N SER A 211 -14.22 -3.48 17.80
CA SER A 211 -15.57 -3.50 17.23
C SER A 211 -16.63 -4.04 18.20
N SER A 212 -16.25 -4.81 19.22
CA SER A 212 -17.16 -5.30 20.26
C SER A 212 -17.53 -4.23 21.31
N ILE A 213 -16.81 -3.10 21.35
CA ILE A 213 -17.05 -2.00 22.29
C ILE A 213 -18.16 -1.08 21.78
N SER A 214 -18.20 -0.83 20.46
CA SER A 214 -19.14 0.13 19.84
C SER A 214 -20.62 -0.13 20.15
N PRO A 215 -21.14 -1.39 20.13
CA PRO A 215 -22.53 -1.66 20.51
C PRO A 215 -22.86 -1.29 21.96
N LYS A 216 -21.87 -1.33 22.86
CA LYS A 216 -22.02 -1.00 24.29
C LYS A 216 -21.80 0.50 24.56
N ALA A 217 -20.98 1.17 23.74
CA ALA A 217 -20.69 2.59 23.85
C ALA A 217 -20.67 3.23 22.44
N PRO A 218 -21.83 3.63 21.88
CA PRO A 218 -21.95 4.07 20.48
C PRO A 218 -21.06 5.26 20.10
N ALA A 219 -20.71 6.12 21.06
CA ALA A 219 -19.77 7.21 20.85
C ALA A 219 -18.38 6.74 20.38
N PHE A 220 -17.94 5.55 20.83
CA PHE A 220 -16.66 4.97 20.42
C PHE A 220 -16.66 4.48 18.96
N GLY A 221 -17.83 4.23 18.37
CA GLY A 221 -17.96 3.80 16.98
C GLY A 221 -18.04 4.93 15.95
N LYS A 222 -17.92 6.19 16.38
CA LYS A 222 -18.04 7.36 15.49
C LYS A 222 -16.71 8.11 15.39
N GLN A 223 -16.48 8.72 14.23
CA GLN A 223 -15.35 9.64 14.05
C GLN A 223 -15.60 10.95 14.81
N PRO A 224 -14.56 11.58 15.41
CA PRO A 224 -13.14 11.20 15.34
C PRO A 224 -12.70 10.17 16.42
N VAL A 225 -13.57 9.81 17.36
CA VAL A 225 -13.20 8.98 18.51
C VAL A 225 -12.71 7.59 18.08
N TRP A 226 -13.42 6.94 17.15
CA TRP A 226 -12.99 5.65 16.60
C TRP A 226 -11.59 5.72 16.00
N GLY A 227 -11.35 6.71 15.12
CA GLY A 227 -10.05 6.92 14.48
C GLY A 227 -8.92 7.12 15.49
N ILE A 228 -9.16 7.89 16.55
CA ILE A 228 -8.18 8.10 17.63
C ILE A 228 -7.86 6.79 18.35
N VAL A 229 -8.89 6.06 18.82
CA VAL A 229 -8.71 4.82 19.59
C VAL A 229 -7.96 3.77 18.78
N VAL A 230 -8.39 3.54 17.54
CA VAL A 230 -7.73 2.57 16.65
C VAL A 230 -6.30 3.00 16.33
N SER A 231 -6.06 4.30 16.10
CA SER A 231 -4.71 4.80 15.85
C SER A 231 -3.77 4.54 17.03
N VAL A 232 -4.23 4.77 18.26
CA VAL A 232 -3.45 4.46 19.47
C VAL A 232 -3.11 2.97 19.54
N VAL A 233 -4.07 2.09 19.29
CA VAL A 233 -3.85 0.64 19.29
C VAL A 233 -2.84 0.23 18.22
N VAL A 234 -2.98 0.75 16.99
CA VAL A 234 -2.04 0.49 15.90
C VAL A 234 -0.63 0.93 16.28
N ILE A 235 -0.48 2.14 16.83
CA ILE A 235 0.82 2.68 17.25
C ILE A 235 1.45 1.78 18.31
N LEU A 236 0.72 1.41 19.36
CA LEU A 236 1.24 0.60 20.46
C LEU A 236 1.68 -0.80 20.00
N ILE A 237 0.85 -1.47 19.19
CA ILE A 237 1.19 -2.80 18.65
C ILE A 237 2.40 -2.70 17.72
N SER A 238 2.47 -1.67 16.88
CA SER A 238 3.59 -1.49 15.94
C SER A 238 4.92 -1.24 16.64
N LEU A 239 4.92 -0.41 17.68
CA LEU A 239 6.09 -0.18 18.53
C LEU A 239 6.54 -1.49 19.18
N LEU A 240 5.59 -2.27 19.72
CA LEU A 240 5.90 -3.55 20.35
C LEU A 240 6.52 -4.54 19.35
N ILE A 241 5.94 -4.70 18.16
CA ILE A 241 6.45 -5.61 17.13
C ILE A 241 7.86 -5.21 16.71
N GLN A 242 8.06 -3.94 16.36
CA GLN A 242 9.39 -3.46 15.95
C GLN A 242 10.42 -3.62 17.06
N TRP A 243 10.05 -3.33 18.31
CA TRP A 243 10.93 -3.53 19.46
C TRP A 243 11.36 -5.01 19.62
N ILE A 244 10.42 -5.95 19.48
CA ILE A 244 10.74 -7.39 19.56
C ILE A 244 11.77 -7.78 18.48
N PHE A 245 11.51 -7.44 17.21
CA PHE A 245 12.38 -7.88 16.12
C PHE A 245 13.72 -7.14 16.07
N VAL A 246 13.72 -5.82 16.29
CA VAL A 246 14.92 -5.00 16.13
C VAL A 246 15.74 -4.96 17.41
N ASN A 247 15.12 -4.70 18.56
CA ASN A 247 15.85 -4.54 19.82
C ASN A 247 16.09 -5.87 20.56
N THR A 248 15.11 -6.79 20.56
CA THR A 248 15.27 -8.07 21.26
C THR A 248 15.94 -9.13 20.40
N MET A 249 15.53 -9.28 19.13
CA MET A 249 16.11 -10.28 18.22
C MET A 249 17.33 -9.77 17.43
N GLY A 250 17.63 -8.47 17.50
CA GLY A 250 18.83 -7.89 16.87
C GLY A 250 18.77 -7.84 15.34
N MET A 251 17.57 -7.86 14.73
CA MET A 251 17.45 -7.71 13.29
C MET A 251 17.88 -6.32 12.83
N ASP A 252 18.64 -6.26 11.74
CA ASP A 252 18.88 -5.00 11.03
C ASP A 252 17.54 -4.33 10.66
N ILE A 253 17.46 -3.01 10.82
CA ILE A 253 16.21 -2.26 10.68
C ILE A 253 15.62 -2.34 9.27
N PHE A 254 16.47 -2.35 8.23
CA PHE A 254 16.00 -2.39 6.86
C PHE A 254 15.65 -3.82 6.44
N ALA A 255 16.47 -4.80 6.86
CA ALA A 255 16.14 -6.21 6.70
C ALA A 255 14.82 -6.59 7.41
N TYR A 256 14.59 -6.06 8.61
CA TYR A 256 13.31 -6.14 9.33
C TYR A 256 12.19 -5.57 8.46
N THR A 257 12.35 -4.31 8.00
CA THR A 257 11.33 -3.59 7.21
C THR A 257 10.90 -4.38 5.99
N LEU A 258 11.84 -5.01 5.27
CA LEU A 258 11.49 -5.88 4.15
C LEU A 258 10.82 -7.18 4.59
N ARG A 259 11.50 -7.97 5.44
CA ARG A 259 11.11 -9.36 5.70
C ARG A 259 9.85 -9.48 6.55
N VAL A 260 9.56 -8.48 7.36
CA VAL A 260 8.41 -8.47 8.26
C VAL A 260 7.28 -7.61 7.66
N PRO A 261 7.21 -6.27 7.83
CA PRO A 261 6.02 -5.55 7.43
C PRO A 261 5.78 -5.53 5.92
N ILE A 262 6.79 -5.33 5.06
CA ILE A 262 6.57 -5.28 3.60
C ILE A 262 6.03 -6.60 3.06
N CYS A 263 6.63 -7.73 3.44
CA CYS A 263 6.17 -9.04 2.98
C CYS A 263 4.79 -9.40 3.58
N ILE A 264 4.51 -9.04 4.83
CA ILE A 264 3.19 -9.25 5.46
C ILE A 264 2.12 -8.42 4.75
N ILE A 265 2.34 -7.12 4.51
CA ILE A 265 1.43 -6.25 3.75
C ILE A 265 1.10 -6.86 2.40
N PHE A 266 2.11 -7.40 1.72
CA PHE A 266 1.89 -8.04 0.43
C PHE A 266 1.03 -9.32 0.54
N GLY A 267 1.26 -10.15 1.57
CA GLY A 267 0.41 -11.30 1.88
C GLY A 267 -1.05 -10.88 2.16
N GLU A 268 -1.24 -9.84 2.97
CA GLU A 268 -2.55 -9.26 3.29
C GLU A 268 -3.28 -8.80 2.03
N PHE A 269 -2.58 -8.15 1.09
CA PHE A 269 -3.21 -7.75 -0.18
C PHE A 269 -3.61 -8.95 -1.05
N ILE A 270 -2.85 -10.04 -1.06
CA ILE A 270 -3.27 -11.28 -1.75
C ILE A 270 -4.56 -11.80 -1.12
N MET A 271 -4.63 -11.91 0.21
CA MET A 271 -5.79 -12.47 0.88
C MET A 271 -7.02 -11.57 0.81
N LEU A 272 -6.84 -10.26 1.00
CA LEU A 272 -7.93 -9.28 1.00
C LEU A 272 -8.44 -8.98 -0.41
N LEU A 273 -7.54 -8.79 -1.40
CA LEU A 273 -7.94 -8.34 -2.73
C LEU A 273 -8.16 -9.50 -3.71
N LEU A 274 -7.22 -10.45 -3.79
CA LEU A 274 -7.29 -11.53 -4.78
C LEU A 274 -8.18 -12.68 -4.32
N PHE A 275 -7.98 -13.17 -3.09
CA PHE A 275 -8.77 -14.27 -2.54
C PHE A 275 -10.09 -13.81 -1.90
N GLN A 276 -10.25 -12.51 -1.64
CA GLN A 276 -11.46 -11.96 -1.00
C GLN A 276 -11.80 -12.72 0.30
N THR A 277 -10.79 -13.01 1.12
CA THR A 277 -10.84 -13.79 2.36
C THR A 277 -11.09 -15.31 2.22
N ALA A 278 -11.05 -15.86 1.00
CA ALA A 278 -11.21 -17.29 0.79
C ALA A 278 -10.00 -18.13 1.23
N PRO A 279 -10.21 -19.37 1.76
CA PRO A 279 -11.49 -20.09 1.88
C PRO A 279 -12.26 -19.81 3.19
N VAL A 280 -11.79 -18.89 4.02
CA VAL A 280 -12.30 -18.69 5.38
C VAL A 280 -13.41 -17.64 5.48
N GLN A 281 -13.99 -17.22 4.35
CA GLN A 281 -15.02 -16.18 4.30
C GLN A 281 -16.24 -16.45 5.20
N ALA A 282 -16.55 -17.72 5.47
CA ALA A 282 -17.69 -18.13 6.29
C ALA A 282 -17.37 -18.28 7.79
N MET A 283 -16.09 -18.17 8.19
CA MET A 283 -15.69 -18.27 9.59
C MET A 283 -16.11 -17.01 10.37
N LYS A 284 -16.46 -17.19 11.64
CA LYS A 284 -16.77 -16.07 12.56
C LYS A 284 -15.49 -15.47 13.15
N GLN A 285 -15.56 -14.19 13.51
CA GLN A 285 -14.49 -13.55 14.28
C GLN A 285 -14.47 -14.08 15.73
N PRO A 286 -13.29 -14.15 16.38
CA PRO A 286 -11.98 -13.73 15.85
C PRO A 286 -11.26 -14.82 15.03
N GLY A 287 -11.84 -16.02 14.93
CA GLY A 287 -11.19 -17.17 14.26
C GLY A 287 -10.86 -16.90 12.79
N LYS A 288 -11.73 -16.21 12.06
CA LYS A 288 -11.48 -15.78 10.67
C LYS A 288 -10.19 -14.96 10.57
N GLY A 289 -10.07 -13.87 11.32
CA GLY A 289 -8.91 -12.99 11.26
C GLY A 289 -7.61 -13.68 11.65
N PHE A 290 -7.61 -14.53 12.68
CA PHE A 290 -6.41 -15.29 13.04
C PHE A 290 -5.95 -16.24 11.92
N VAL A 291 -6.86 -16.92 11.23
CA VAL A 291 -6.49 -17.78 10.10
C VAL A 291 -5.96 -16.95 8.93
N LEU A 292 -6.57 -15.80 8.64
CA LEU A 292 -6.06 -14.88 7.60
C LEU A 292 -4.65 -14.40 7.91
N ILE A 293 -4.38 -13.97 9.14
CA ILE A 293 -3.03 -13.54 9.57
C ILE A 293 -2.01 -14.67 9.38
N ILE A 294 -2.35 -15.90 9.75
CA ILE A 294 -1.46 -17.06 9.54
C ILE A 294 -1.21 -17.29 8.04
N LEU A 295 -2.26 -17.23 7.20
CA LEU A 295 -2.11 -17.36 5.75
C LEU A 295 -1.23 -16.25 5.16
N ASN A 296 -1.36 -15.01 5.65
CA ASN A 296 -0.52 -13.90 5.23
C ASN A 296 0.94 -14.09 5.61
N ILE A 297 1.23 -14.61 6.80
CA ILE A 297 2.61 -14.92 7.21
C ILE A 297 3.21 -15.97 6.27
N ILE A 298 2.45 -17.02 5.92
CA ILE A 298 2.89 -18.04 4.97
C ILE A 298 3.15 -17.41 3.59
N LEU A 299 2.21 -16.60 3.10
CA LEU A 299 2.34 -15.91 1.81
C LEU A 299 3.51 -14.92 1.81
N ALA A 300 3.74 -14.19 2.90
CA ALA A 300 4.86 -13.27 3.05
C ALA A 300 6.20 -13.98 2.83
N VAL A 301 6.38 -15.14 3.46
CA VAL A 301 7.59 -15.97 3.30
C VAL A 301 7.71 -16.49 1.88
N VAL A 302 6.64 -17.07 1.32
CA VAL A 302 6.65 -17.63 -0.04
C VAL A 302 6.96 -16.55 -1.08
N MET A 303 6.28 -15.41 -1.00
CA MET A 303 6.44 -14.32 -1.96
C MET A 303 7.82 -13.65 -1.84
N TYR A 304 8.40 -13.55 -0.63
CA TYR A 304 9.78 -13.11 -0.47
C TYR A 304 10.74 -13.96 -1.30
N TYR A 305 10.66 -15.29 -1.18
CA TYR A 305 11.55 -16.18 -1.91
C TYR A 305 11.29 -16.21 -3.42
N ILE A 306 10.03 -16.12 -3.86
CA ILE A 306 9.70 -16.00 -5.28
C ILE A 306 10.33 -14.73 -5.86
N TYR A 307 10.21 -13.60 -5.16
CA TYR A 307 10.76 -12.32 -5.63
C TYR A 307 12.28 -12.28 -5.54
N TYR A 308 12.88 -12.90 -4.53
CA TYR A 308 14.33 -13.06 -4.44
C TYR A 308 14.90 -13.91 -5.58
N TRP A 309 14.24 -15.02 -5.90
CA TRP A 309 14.63 -15.86 -7.04
C TRP A 309 14.48 -15.10 -8.36
N PHE A 310 13.36 -14.41 -8.55
CA PHE A 310 13.12 -13.60 -9.74
C PHE A 310 14.13 -12.46 -9.88
N GLN A 311 14.44 -11.75 -8.78
CA GLN A 311 15.48 -10.74 -8.70
C GLN A 311 16.81 -11.29 -9.20
N THR A 312 17.21 -12.46 -8.71
CA THR A 312 18.46 -13.13 -9.10
C THR A 312 18.47 -13.46 -10.60
N LEU A 313 17.34 -13.91 -11.14
CA LEU A 313 17.20 -14.26 -12.55
C LEU A 313 17.35 -13.04 -13.49
N VAL A 314 16.78 -11.89 -13.12
CA VAL A 314 16.70 -10.72 -14.04
C VAL A 314 17.76 -9.65 -13.78
N ALA A 315 18.27 -9.56 -12.55
CA ALA A 315 19.24 -8.53 -12.14
C ALA A 315 20.56 -9.12 -11.60
N GLY A 316 20.71 -10.44 -11.51
CA GLY A 316 21.88 -11.09 -10.92
C GLY A 316 21.90 -10.98 -9.39
N VAL A 317 23.02 -11.29 -8.74
CA VAL A 317 23.12 -11.15 -7.27
C VAL A 317 23.33 -9.69 -6.91
N LEU A 318 22.39 -9.10 -6.16
CA LEU A 318 22.48 -7.71 -5.69
C LEU A 318 23.08 -7.64 -4.28
N PRO A 319 23.80 -6.56 -3.93
CA PRO A 319 24.30 -6.35 -2.57
C PRO A 319 23.16 -6.24 -1.56
N ALA A 320 23.21 -7.05 -0.50
CA ALA A 320 22.29 -7.02 0.62
C ALA A 320 22.91 -6.29 1.83
N GLY A 321 22.06 -5.65 2.63
CA GLY A 321 22.49 -4.98 3.85
C GLY A 321 23.20 -3.63 3.64
N PRO A 322 23.73 -3.04 4.73
CA PRO A 322 24.34 -1.72 4.69
C PRO A 322 25.61 -1.68 3.82
N PRO A 323 25.95 -0.51 3.26
CA PRO A 323 25.23 0.76 3.38
C PRO A 323 24.10 0.95 2.36
N GLY A 324 24.01 0.09 1.34
CA GLY A 324 23.20 0.34 0.14
C GLY A 324 21.82 -0.33 0.12
N TYR A 325 21.65 -1.47 0.80
CA TYR A 325 20.40 -2.25 0.85
C TYR A 325 19.76 -2.50 -0.53
N VAL A 326 20.60 -2.70 -1.55
CA VAL A 326 20.16 -2.68 -2.96
C VAL A 326 19.20 -3.85 -3.23
N GLN A 327 19.53 -5.03 -2.72
CA GLN A 327 18.65 -6.20 -2.82
C GLN A 327 17.31 -5.95 -2.11
N GLU A 328 17.35 -5.40 -0.89
CA GLU A 328 16.14 -5.18 -0.11
C GLU A 328 15.23 -4.14 -0.77
N LEU A 329 15.80 -3.04 -1.25
CA LEU A 329 15.10 -2.01 -2.00
C LEU A 329 14.49 -2.56 -3.29
N TRP A 330 15.22 -3.40 -4.02
CA TRP A 330 14.71 -4.01 -5.24
C TRP A 330 13.47 -4.86 -4.96
N ILE A 331 13.54 -5.75 -3.96
CA ILE A 331 12.42 -6.65 -3.62
C ILE A 331 11.23 -5.83 -3.08
N ALA A 332 11.48 -4.84 -2.22
CA ALA A 332 10.44 -3.94 -1.70
C ALA A 332 9.71 -3.20 -2.84
N THR A 333 10.46 -2.63 -3.78
CA THR A 333 9.90 -1.92 -4.95
C THR A 333 9.13 -2.88 -5.85
N ALA A 334 9.61 -4.10 -6.06
CA ALA A 334 8.91 -5.09 -6.85
C ALA A 334 7.57 -5.53 -6.22
N LEU A 335 7.55 -5.80 -4.91
CA LEU A 335 6.35 -6.23 -4.18
C LEU A 335 5.32 -5.09 -4.08
N LEU A 336 5.68 -3.97 -3.46
CA LEU A 336 4.73 -2.91 -3.14
C LEU A 336 4.68 -1.77 -4.17
N GLY A 337 5.80 -1.49 -4.84
CA GLY A 337 5.85 -0.45 -5.87
C GLY A 337 5.20 -0.88 -7.18
N PHE A 338 5.31 -2.14 -7.59
CA PHE A 338 4.77 -2.62 -8.88
C PHE A 338 3.64 -3.63 -8.74
N THR A 339 3.86 -4.69 -7.96
CA THR A 339 2.90 -5.79 -7.94
C THR A 339 1.60 -5.38 -7.24
N PHE A 340 1.68 -4.63 -6.16
CA PHE A 340 0.48 -4.12 -5.49
C PHE A 340 -0.39 -3.21 -6.40
N PRO A 341 0.15 -2.22 -7.13
CA PRO A 341 -0.64 -1.47 -8.11
C PRO A 341 -1.25 -2.35 -9.20
N VAL A 342 -0.53 -3.38 -9.68
CA VAL A 342 -1.06 -4.35 -10.63
C VAL A 342 -2.23 -5.13 -10.03
N ILE A 343 -2.11 -5.61 -8.78
CA ILE A 343 -3.21 -6.27 -8.06
C ILE A 343 -4.41 -5.33 -7.92
N THR A 344 -4.19 -4.09 -7.53
CA THR A 344 -5.26 -3.11 -7.32
C THR A 344 -5.95 -2.75 -8.63
N ALA A 345 -5.19 -2.55 -9.71
CA ALA A 345 -5.77 -2.32 -11.02
C ALA A 345 -6.55 -3.55 -11.51
N TYR A 346 -5.98 -4.76 -11.37
CA TYR A 346 -6.62 -5.99 -11.83
C TYR A 346 -7.92 -6.31 -11.08
N THR A 347 -7.89 -6.26 -9.75
CA THR A 347 -9.03 -6.61 -8.88
C THR A 347 -10.03 -5.47 -8.76
N GLY A 348 -9.56 -4.21 -8.72
CA GLY A 348 -10.38 -3.01 -8.61
C GLY A 348 -10.86 -2.52 -9.99
N PHE A 349 -9.93 -2.00 -10.80
CA PHE A 349 -10.29 -1.32 -12.06
C PHE A 349 -10.85 -2.27 -13.11
N PHE A 350 -10.24 -3.45 -13.27
CA PHE A 350 -10.68 -4.46 -14.24
C PHE A 350 -11.65 -5.50 -13.65
N ASN A 351 -11.88 -5.48 -12.33
CA ASN A 351 -12.78 -6.42 -11.64
C ASN A 351 -12.52 -7.89 -12.02
N PHE A 352 -11.25 -8.30 -12.07
CA PHE A 352 -10.78 -9.64 -12.48
C PHE A 352 -11.02 -10.02 -13.95
N TRP A 353 -11.43 -9.09 -14.82
CA TRP A 353 -11.57 -9.38 -16.24
C TRP A 353 -10.24 -9.90 -16.85
N PRO A 354 -10.24 -10.95 -17.69
CA PRO A 354 -11.39 -11.69 -18.23
C PRO A 354 -11.80 -12.93 -17.43
N LEU A 355 -11.26 -13.17 -16.23
CA LEU A 355 -11.52 -14.38 -15.44
C LEU A 355 -12.91 -14.40 -14.78
N THR A 356 -13.58 -13.26 -14.74
CA THR A 356 -14.95 -13.08 -14.23
C THR A 356 -15.83 -12.45 -15.30
N GLU A 357 -17.14 -12.69 -15.20
CA GLU A 357 -18.11 -12.05 -16.09
C GLU A 357 -18.09 -10.52 -15.89
N SER A 358 -18.12 -9.78 -17.00
CA SER A 358 -18.35 -8.33 -16.95
C SER A 358 -19.75 -8.08 -16.39
N LYS A 359 -19.84 -7.48 -15.21
CA LYS A 359 -21.12 -6.96 -14.70
C LYS A 359 -21.56 -5.83 -15.65
N ALA A 360 -22.59 -6.09 -16.46
CA ALA A 360 -23.24 -5.04 -17.24
C ALA A 360 -23.67 -3.92 -16.28
N SER A 361 -23.42 -2.65 -16.64
CA SER A 361 -23.93 -1.52 -15.85
C SER A 361 -25.45 -1.66 -15.80
N LYS A 362 -26.01 -1.72 -14.59
CA LYS A 362 -27.46 -1.57 -14.44
C LYS A 362 -27.80 -0.17 -14.95
N GLU A 363 -28.61 -0.11 -16.01
CA GLU A 363 -29.28 1.12 -16.47
C GLU A 363 -30.09 1.76 -15.34
#